data_AF-A0A2W0B8B0-F1
#
_entry.id   AF-A0A2W0B8B0-F1
#
_cell.length_a   1.000
_cell.length_b   1.000
_cell.length_c   1.000
_cell.angle_alpha   90.00
_cell.angle_beta   90.00
_cell.angle_gamma   90.00
#
_symmetry.space_group_name_H-M   'P 1'
#
loop_
_entity.id
_entity.type
_entity.pdbx_description
1 polymer ?
#
loop_
_entity_poly.entity_id
_entity_poly.type
_entity_poly.pdbx_seq_one_letter_code
_entity_poly.pdbx_strand_id
1 'polypeptide(L)' 'DNAGLAAGDVIQSVNRKPMQSAADVKAALSKIPNGEDALVLIWSQGGSTFRVMHSGDHS' A
#
# COMPACT_ATOMS: atom_id res chain seq x y z
N ASP A 1 -9.62 -2.82 -4.98
CA ASP A 1 -8.54 -3.53 -5.70
C ASP A 1 -7.17 -3.26 -5.08
N ASN A 2 -6.32 -4.29 -4.97
CA ASN A 2 -5.02 -4.27 -4.26
C ASN A 2 -3.92 -3.49 -5.00
N ALA A 3 -4.21 -2.38 -5.67
CA ALA A 3 -3.23 -1.57 -6.44
C ALA A 3 -2.45 -2.35 -7.54
N GLY A 4 -2.98 -3.48 -8.01
CA GLY A 4 -2.28 -4.38 -8.94
C GLY A 4 -1.00 -4.99 -8.35
N LEU A 5 -0.94 -5.17 -7.02
CA LEU A 5 0.17 -5.83 -6.34
C LEU A 5 0.27 -7.31 -6.74
N ALA A 6 1.49 -7.79 -6.92
CA ALA A 6 1.81 -9.19 -7.13
C ALA A 6 2.69 -9.74 -6.01
N ALA A 7 2.72 -11.07 -5.84
CA ALA A 7 3.66 -11.70 -4.94
C ALA A 7 5.11 -11.37 -5.36
N GLY A 8 5.94 -10.99 -4.39
CA GLY A 8 7.30 -10.52 -4.64
C GLY A 8 7.44 -8.98 -4.66
N ASP A 9 6.33 -8.25 -4.74
CA ASP A 9 6.34 -6.80 -4.53
C ASP A 9 6.56 -6.47 -3.04
N VAL A 10 7.36 -5.42 -2.78
CA VAL A 10 7.65 -4.94 -1.41
C VAL A 10 7.09 -3.54 -1.22
N ILE A 11 6.18 -3.37 -0.25
CA ILE A 11 5.68 -2.05 0.14
C ILE A 11 6.72 -1.35 1.01
N GLN A 12 7.26 -0.23 0.53
CA GLN A 12 8.24 0.59 1.24
C GLN A 12 7.60 1.76 1.99
N SER A 13 6.48 2.29 1.51
CA SER A 13 5.76 3.38 2.18
C SER A 13 4.25 3.33 1.95
N VAL A 14 3.49 3.85 2.93
CA VAL A 14 2.05 4.11 2.83
C VAL A 14 1.83 5.59 3.16
N ASN A 15 1.15 6.33 2.28
CA ASN A 15 0.92 7.78 2.39
C ASN A 15 2.20 8.56 2.75
N ARG A 16 3.29 8.26 2.03
CA ARG A 16 4.63 8.86 2.20
C ARG A 16 5.28 8.63 3.57
N LYS A 17 4.78 7.68 4.36
CA LYS A 17 5.39 7.24 5.62
C LYS A 17 6.14 5.93 5.38
N PRO A 18 7.46 5.85 5.65
CA PRO A 18 8.24 4.62 5.50
C PRO A 18 7.70 3.52 6.41
N MET A 19 7.53 2.32 5.86
CA MET A 19 7.07 1.14 6.59
C MET A 19 8.28 0.25 6.89
N GLN A 20 8.44 -0.19 8.14
CA GLN A 20 9.56 -1.03 8.57
C GLN A 20 9.19 -2.51 8.62
N SER A 21 7.90 -2.82 8.65
CA SER A 21 7.40 -4.18 8.75
C SER A 21 6.04 -4.36 8.07
N ALA A 22 5.67 -5.61 7.80
CA ALA A 22 4.35 -5.95 7.31
C ALA A 22 3.23 -5.55 8.31
N ALA A 23 3.52 -5.58 9.62
CA ALA A 23 2.58 -5.13 10.64
C ALA A 23 2.31 -3.62 10.54
N ASP A 24 3.34 -2.82 10.29
CA ASP A 24 3.19 -1.36 10.08
C ASP A 24 2.33 -1.08 8.84
N VAL A 25 2.57 -1.82 7.75
CA VAL A 25 1.75 -1.70 6.53
C VAL A 25 0.29 -1.99 6.85
N LYS A 26 -0.01 -3.11 7.52
CA LYS A 26 -1.39 -3.48 7.88
C LYS A 26 -2.05 -2.41 8.76
N ALA A 27 -1.33 -1.90 9.75
CA ALA A 27 -1.83 -0.85 10.64
C ALA A 27 -1.99 0.52 9.96
N ALA A 28 -1.17 0.82 8.95
CA ALA A 28 -1.29 2.05 8.17
C ALA A 28 -2.48 1.98 7.21
N LEU A 29 -2.67 0.85 6.52
CA LEU A 29 -3.80 0.64 5.62
C LEU A 29 -5.13 0.59 6.37
N SER A 30 -5.18 -0.02 7.56
CA SER A 30 -6.42 -0.08 8.36
C SER A 30 -6.88 1.28 8.91
N LYS A 31 -6.05 2.31 8.82
CA LYS A 31 -6.39 3.69 9.23
C LYS A 31 -6.94 4.53 8.08
N ILE A 32 -6.94 4.00 6.87
CA ILE A 32 -7.46 4.69 5.69
C ILE A 32 -8.99 4.60 5.75
N PRO A 33 -9.71 5.73 5.72
CA PRO A 33 -11.17 5.71 5.69
C PRO A 33 -11.71 4.91 4.51
N ASN A 34 -12.87 4.29 4.69
CA ASN A 34 -13.55 3.58 3.60
C ASN A 34 -13.85 4.56 2.45
N GLY A 35 -13.63 4.11 1.22
CA GLY A 35 -13.79 4.94 0.03
C GLY A 35 -12.66 5.95 -0.21
N GLU A 36 -11.64 6.02 0.65
CA GLU A 36 -10.43 6.80 0.41
C GLU A 36 -9.29 5.96 -0.17
N ASP A 37 -8.39 6.67 -0.86
CA ASP A 37 -7.24 6.11 -1.55
C ASP A 37 -5.97 6.13 -0.69
N ALA A 38 -5.18 5.06 -0.78
CA ALA A 38 -3.81 5.02 -0.28
C ALA A 38 -2.81 5.31 -1.41
N LEU A 39 -1.81 6.14 -1.15
CA LEU A 39 -0.60 6.20 -1.97
C LEU A 39 0.44 5.24 -1.41
N VAL A 40 0.79 4.20 -2.16
CA VAL A 40 1.81 3.21 -1.75
C VAL A 40 3.05 3.31 -2.61
N LEU A 41 4.23 3.31 -2.00
CA LEU A 41 5.50 3.13 -2.70
C LEU A 41 5.84 1.64 -2.70
N ILE A 42 6.02 1.07 -3.88
CA ILE A 42 6.29 -0.35 -4.07
C ILE A 42 7.66 -0.49 -4.73
N TRP A 43 8.51 -1.38 -4.22
CA TRP A 43 9.64 -1.91 -4.96
C TRP A 43 9.22 -3.17 -5.72
N SER A 44 9.49 -3.20 -7.01
CA SER A 44 9.22 -4.33 -7.90
C SER A 44 10.19 -4.31 -9.07
N GLN A 45 10.64 -5.48 -9.51
CA GLN A 45 11.50 -5.64 -10.70
C GLN A 45 12.72 -4.68 -10.73
N GLY A 46 13.35 -4.42 -9.57
CA GLY A 46 14.53 -3.57 -9.48
C GLY A 46 14.27 -2.06 -9.39
N GLY A 47 13.02 -1.61 -9.37
CA GLY A 47 12.64 -0.20 -9.30
C GLY A 47 11.58 0.09 -8.25
N SER A 48 11.43 1.37 -7.89
CA SER A 48 10.35 1.82 -7.00
C SER A 48 9.32 2.65 -7.77
N THR A 49 8.04 2.44 -7.49
CA THR A 49 6.94 3.20 -8.14
C THR A 49 5.82 3.46 -7.15
N PHE A 50 5.24 4.66 -7.22
CA PHE A 50 4.03 4.98 -6.49
C PHE A 50 2.80 4.41 -7.20
N ARG A 51 1.90 3.80 -6.43
CA ARG A 51 0.59 3.33 -6.93
C ARG A 51 -0.52 3.78 -5.99
N VAL A 52 -1.72 3.90 -6.55
CA VAL A 52 -2.94 4.16 -5.78
C VAL A 52 -3.58 2.83 -5.43
N MET A 53 -3.87 2.64 -4.15
CA MET A 53 -4.66 1.53 -3.63
C MET A 53 -6.03 2.05 -3.24
N HIS A 54 -7.05 1.59 -3.93
CA HIS A 54 -8.43 1.89 -3.57
C HIS A 54 -8.80 1.00 -2.38
N SER A 55 -9.10 1.60 -1.22
CA SER A 55 -9.73 0.89 -0.11
C SER A 55 -11.13 0.51 -0.57
N GLY A 56 -11.26 -0.69 -1.15
CA GLY A 56 -12.55 -1.21 -1.56
C GLY A 56 -13.44 -1.28 -0.33
N ASP A 57 -14.68 -0.77 -0.45
CA ASP A 57 -15.71 -0.91 0.55
C ASP A 57 -15.73 -2.35 1.06
N HIS A 58 -15.23 -2.57 2.27
CA HIS A 58 -15.42 -3.83 2.97
C HIS A 58 -16.90 -3.85 3.38
N SER A 59 -17.74 -4.30 2.47
CA SER A 59 -19.11 -4.75 2.77
C SER A 59 -19.09 -6.23 3.14
#